data_AF-A0A034WET2-F1
#
_entry.id   AF-A0A034WET2-F1
#
_cell.length_a   1.000
_cell.length_b   1.000
_cell.length_c   1.000
_cell.angle_alpha   90.00
_cell.angle_beta   90.00
_cell.angle_gamma   90.00
#
_symmetry.space_group_name_H-M   'P 1'
#
loop_
_entity.id
_entity.type
_entity.pdbx_description
1 polymer ?
#
loop_
_entity_poly.entity_id
_entity_poly.type
_entity_poly.pdbx_seq_one_letter_code
_entity_poly.pdbx_strand_id
1 'polypeptide(L)'
;MARFLFEGHLPLSDVRWPIWYTSLTQLIKEKHKINELCNFLSQPKLVQIDIEYLEDFCMILKPIADAIEFLQQDNYLYFGYFLPSLVTIKVKLKKIHESRHIKHLHIVAQNMSDALLCRLRSYFEVSPECNDAIIATVVCPAIKMRFVEALRDTAPNITTDRIILLFIDYAQEFYVDNEQAEDLREERPPSVDSFLCFNPDDNEDPSLDNKPSVAIRREFSSYLHDDDKTLSCLNRYPIVKKVFLKYNTLPATSMLLENFFRTFLNVINGQKGQNLTDEHLERLVLTKVNKIL
;
A
#
# COMPACT_ATOMS: atom_id res chain seq x y z
N MET A 1 -11.41 40.51 -16.13
CA MET A 1 -11.06 39.30 -16.91
C MET A 1 -10.53 38.21 -15.96
N ALA A 2 -11.35 37.79 -14.99
CA ALA A 2 -10.95 36.89 -13.90
C ALA A 2 -12.16 36.07 -13.43
N ARG A 3 -12.82 35.38 -14.37
CA ARG A 3 -14.04 34.60 -14.10
C ARG A 3 -14.01 33.17 -14.67
N PHE A 4 -12.85 32.68 -15.09
CA PHE A 4 -12.75 31.41 -15.84
C PHE A 4 -11.89 30.31 -15.19
N LEU A 5 -11.49 30.43 -13.92
CA LEU A 5 -10.66 29.40 -13.27
C LEU A 5 -11.40 28.45 -12.30
N PHE A 6 -12.72 28.60 -12.11
CA PHE A 6 -13.43 27.81 -11.09
C PHE A 6 -14.78 27.20 -11.50
N GLU A 7 -15.21 27.32 -12.75
CA GLU A 7 -16.47 26.69 -13.19
C GLU A 7 -16.19 25.36 -13.92
N GLY A 8 -16.00 24.33 -13.11
CA GLY A 8 -16.15 22.94 -13.48
C GLY A 8 -16.70 22.21 -12.27
N HIS A 9 -18.04 22.08 -12.21
CA HIS A 9 -18.75 21.35 -11.17
C HIS A 9 -18.28 19.87 -11.14
N LEU A 10 -17.25 19.59 -10.34
CA LEU A 10 -17.12 18.29 -9.68
C LEU A 10 -17.93 18.37 -8.38
N PRO A 11 -18.63 17.30 -7.97
CA PRO A 11 -19.24 17.25 -6.64
C PRO A 11 -18.14 17.50 -5.59
N LEU A 12 -18.49 18.20 -4.51
CA LEU A 12 -17.60 18.54 -3.39
C LEU A 12 -17.11 17.27 -2.65
N SER A 13 -16.24 16.47 -3.25
CA SER A 13 -15.47 15.43 -2.57
C SER A 13 -14.15 16.02 -2.08
N ASP A 14 -14.22 16.60 -0.88
CA ASP A 14 -13.26 16.77 0.23
C ASP A 14 -11.72 16.54 0.10
N VAL A 15 -11.10 16.48 -1.07
CA VAL A 15 -9.65 16.26 -1.22
C VAL A 15 -8.97 17.49 -1.80
N ARG A 16 -9.10 18.63 -1.10
CA ARG A 16 -8.42 19.90 -1.47
C ARG A 16 -6.95 19.89 -1.07
N TRP A 17 -6.57 19.10 -0.07
CA TRP A 17 -5.24 19.19 0.53
C TRP A 17 -4.08 18.85 -0.44
N PRO A 18 -4.18 17.95 -1.44
CA PRO A 18 -3.08 17.72 -2.39
C PRO A 18 -2.87 18.93 -3.30
N ILE A 19 -3.95 19.59 -3.71
CA ILE A 19 -3.91 20.82 -4.51
C ILE A 19 -3.25 21.94 -3.70
N TRP A 20 -3.63 22.06 -2.42
CA TRP A 20 -3.06 23.06 -1.51
C TRP A 20 -1.58 22.78 -1.28
N TYR A 21 -1.21 21.52 -0.99
CA TYR A 21 0.17 21.10 -0.80
C TYR A 21 1.02 21.40 -2.04
N THR A 22 0.54 21.06 -3.24
CA THR A 22 1.23 21.33 -4.49
C THR A 22 1.40 22.83 -4.72
N SER A 23 0.33 23.62 -4.52
CA SER A 23 0.36 25.07 -4.70
C SER A 23 1.33 25.75 -3.73
N LEU A 24 1.30 25.36 -2.44
CA LEU A 24 2.20 25.89 -1.41
C LEU A 24 3.65 25.48 -1.68
N THR A 25 3.89 24.25 -2.10
CA THR A 25 5.23 23.78 -2.47
C THR A 25 5.78 24.57 -3.66
N GLN A 26 4.96 24.86 -4.67
CA GLN A 26 5.35 25.68 -5.81
C GLN A 26 5.62 27.13 -5.41
N LEU A 27 4.79 27.69 -4.52
CA LEU A 27 4.99 29.03 -3.98
C LEU A 27 6.34 29.14 -3.25
N ILE A 28 6.66 28.17 -2.38
CA ILE A 28 7.94 28.13 -1.64
C ILE A 28 9.14 27.98 -2.58
N LYS A 29 9.02 27.21 -3.67
CA LYS A 29 10.11 27.10 -4.68
C LYS A 29 10.45 28.46 -5.30
N GLU A 30 9.45 29.29 -5.57
CA GLU A 30 9.60 30.62 -6.17
C GLU A 30 9.63 31.74 -5.11
N LYS A 31 10.10 31.45 -3.88
CA LYS A 31 10.04 32.40 -2.74
C LYS A 31 10.67 33.77 -2.99
N HIS A 32 11.65 33.84 -3.89
CA HIS A 32 12.31 35.08 -4.27
C HIS A 32 11.41 36.04 -5.07
N LYS A 33 10.42 35.51 -5.81
CA LYS A 33 9.48 36.29 -6.64
C LYS A 33 8.20 36.69 -5.90
N ILE A 34 7.93 36.09 -4.74
CA ILE A 34 6.71 36.34 -3.96
C ILE A 34 6.58 37.82 -3.59
N ASN A 35 7.67 38.44 -3.14
CA ASN A 35 7.64 39.85 -2.73
C ASN A 35 7.37 40.80 -3.90
N GLU A 36 7.90 40.49 -5.09
CA GLU A 36 7.61 41.22 -6.33
C GLU A 36 6.15 41.04 -6.75
N LEU A 37 5.63 39.83 -6.64
CA LEU A 37 4.24 39.50 -6.92
C LEU A 37 3.27 40.24 -5.96
N CYS A 38 3.56 40.27 -4.66
CA CYS A 38 2.76 41.01 -3.68
C CYS A 38 2.73 42.51 -4.00
N ASN A 39 3.88 43.08 -4.41
CA ASN A 39 3.93 44.49 -4.84
C ASN A 39 3.07 44.73 -6.09
N PHE A 40 3.16 43.84 -7.10
CA PHE A 40 2.36 43.94 -8.32
C PHE A 40 0.86 43.81 -8.04
N LEU A 41 0.47 42.90 -7.14
CA LEU A 41 -0.92 42.64 -6.77
C LEU A 41 -1.47 43.60 -5.70
N SER A 42 -0.66 44.55 -5.22
CA SER A 42 -1.01 45.47 -4.12
C SER A 42 -1.48 44.73 -2.86
N GLN A 43 -0.82 43.60 -2.55
CA GLN A 43 -1.08 42.77 -1.36
C GLN A 43 0.03 42.98 -0.31
N PRO A 44 -0.26 42.73 0.99
CA PRO A 44 0.77 42.78 2.02
C PRO A 44 1.89 41.78 1.71
N LYS A 45 3.14 42.21 1.95
CA LYS A 45 4.32 41.34 1.82
C LYS A 45 4.26 40.27 2.89
N LEU A 46 4.62 39.04 2.51
CA LEU A 46 4.78 37.96 3.48
C LEU A 46 6.03 38.21 4.32
N VAL A 47 5.88 38.09 5.64
CA VAL A 47 6.99 38.23 6.58
C VAL A 47 7.82 36.95 6.56
N GLN A 48 9.09 37.04 6.97
CA GLN A 48 9.96 35.86 7.06
C GLN A 48 9.35 34.74 7.92
N ILE A 49 8.62 35.09 8.98
CA ILE A 49 7.91 34.14 9.85
C ILE A 49 6.82 33.40 9.08
N ASP A 50 6.09 34.07 8.19
CA ASP A 50 5.04 33.45 7.37
C ASP A 50 5.66 32.44 6.40
N ILE A 51 6.82 32.76 5.82
CA ILE A 51 7.55 31.85 4.94
C ILE A 51 8.05 30.62 5.71
N GLU A 52 8.64 30.82 6.89
CA GLU A 52 9.06 29.70 7.76
C GLU A 52 7.88 28.82 8.18
N TYR A 53 6.72 29.43 8.49
CA TYR A 53 5.49 28.70 8.80
C TYR A 53 5.02 27.82 7.62
N LEU A 54 5.06 28.35 6.40
CA LEU A 54 4.70 27.59 5.20
C LEU A 54 5.70 26.47 4.90
N GLU A 55 7.00 26.70 5.13
CA GLU A 55 8.05 25.68 5.02
C GLU A 55 7.79 24.54 6.03
N ASP A 56 7.52 24.87 7.30
CA ASP A 56 7.16 23.92 8.35
C ASP A 56 5.91 23.09 7.98
N PHE A 57 4.86 23.76 7.48
CA PHE A 57 3.62 23.10 7.06
C PHE A 57 3.86 22.11 5.90
N CYS A 58 4.65 22.50 4.90
CA CYS A 58 4.99 21.61 3.79
C CYS A 58 5.87 20.43 4.24
N MET A 59 6.75 20.62 5.23
CA MET A 59 7.52 19.52 5.81
C MET A 59 6.63 18.48 6.50
N ILE A 60 5.63 18.92 7.28
CA ILE A 60 4.70 18.03 7.99
C ILE A 60 3.82 17.23 7.02
N LEU A 61 3.34 17.86 5.94
CA LEU A 61 2.47 17.20 4.97
C LEU A 61 3.21 16.27 4.00
N LYS A 62 4.51 16.50 3.79
CA LYS A 62 5.30 15.77 2.80
C LYS A 62 5.22 14.24 2.93
N PRO A 63 5.35 13.61 4.11
CA PRO A 63 5.24 12.16 4.23
C PRO A 63 3.92 11.58 3.72
N ILE A 64 2.82 12.31 3.91
CA ILE A 64 1.48 11.92 3.48
C ILE A 64 1.36 12.10 1.97
N ALA A 65 1.85 13.22 1.44
CA ALA A 65 1.91 13.48 0.00
C ALA A 65 2.73 12.41 -0.73
N ASP A 66 3.97 12.15 -0.28
CA ASP A 66 4.86 11.13 -0.84
C ASP A 66 4.20 9.74 -0.85
N ALA A 67 3.53 9.36 0.24
CA ALA A 67 2.89 8.05 0.36
C ALA A 67 1.70 7.90 -0.59
N ILE A 68 0.92 8.96 -0.78
CA ILE A 68 -0.22 8.96 -1.67
C ILE A 68 0.24 8.96 -3.13
N GLU A 69 1.26 9.75 -3.47
CA GLU A 69 1.89 9.70 -4.79
C GLU A 69 2.44 8.30 -5.07
N PHE A 70 3.12 7.67 -4.10
CA PHE A 70 3.63 6.30 -4.23
C PHE A 70 2.53 5.27 -4.50
N LEU A 71 1.42 5.31 -3.75
CA LEU A 71 0.28 4.39 -3.92
C LEU A 71 -0.52 4.63 -5.22
N GLN A 72 -0.29 5.75 -5.90
CA GLN A 72 -0.94 6.10 -7.15
C GLN A 72 -0.11 5.75 -8.39
N GLN A 73 1.15 5.33 -8.21
CA GLN A 73 2.01 4.94 -9.32
C GLN A 73 1.58 3.60 -9.89
N ASP A 74 1.53 3.49 -11.23
CA ASP A 74 1.07 2.30 -11.94
C ASP A 74 1.83 1.02 -11.55
N ASN A 75 3.12 1.14 -11.24
CA ASN A 75 3.98 0.02 -10.86
C ASN A 75 3.73 -0.50 -9.43
N TYR A 76 3.01 0.24 -8.59
CA TYR A 76 2.82 -0.03 -7.16
C TYR A 76 1.34 -0.08 -6.75
N LEU A 77 0.44 -0.38 -7.69
CA LEU A 77 -1.00 -0.43 -7.45
C LEU A 77 -1.47 -1.57 -6.53
N TYR A 78 -0.58 -2.46 -6.08
CA TYR A 78 -0.95 -3.59 -5.23
C TYR A 78 -1.39 -3.15 -3.84
N PHE A 79 -2.48 -3.76 -3.34
CA PHE A 79 -2.96 -3.51 -1.98
C PHE A 79 -1.89 -3.73 -0.89
N GLY A 80 -0.97 -4.66 -1.09
CA GLY A 80 0.12 -4.96 -0.15
C GLY A 80 1.12 -3.83 0.06
N TYR A 81 1.08 -2.77 -0.74
CA TYR A 81 1.84 -1.54 -0.45
C TYR A 81 1.14 -0.61 0.54
N PHE A 82 -0.17 -0.77 0.76
CA PHE A 82 -0.96 0.11 1.61
C PHE A 82 -0.46 0.16 3.06
N LEU A 83 -0.39 -0.99 3.73
CA LEU A 83 0.05 -1.06 5.13
C LEU A 83 1.50 -0.55 5.31
N PRO A 84 2.49 -0.94 4.48
CA PRO A 84 3.84 -0.37 4.51
C PRO A 84 3.86 1.15 4.32
N SER A 85 3.00 1.70 3.46
CA SER A 85 2.90 3.15 3.29
C SER A 85 2.40 3.83 4.57
N LEU A 86 1.42 3.26 5.27
CA LEU A 86 0.95 3.78 6.57
C LEU A 86 2.06 3.76 7.63
N VAL A 87 2.78 2.64 7.73
CA VAL A 87 3.93 2.49 8.63
C VAL A 87 5.02 3.50 8.30
N THR A 88 5.28 3.73 7.01
CA THR A 88 6.25 4.72 6.53
C THR A 88 5.87 6.15 6.91
N ILE A 89 4.58 6.53 6.77
CA ILE A 89 4.09 7.85 7.19
C ILE A 89 4.34 8.04 8.68
N LYS A 90 3.95 7.06 9.51
CA LYS A 90 4.15 7.09 10.97
C LYS A 90 5.62 7.30 11.34
N VAL A 91 6.53 6.50 10.76
CA VAL A 91 7.96 6.60 11.04
C VAL A 91 8.54 7.95 10.58
N LYS A 92 8.16 8.44 9.39
CA LYS A 92 8.59 9.74 8.89
C LYS A 92 8.08 10.90 9.76
N LEU A 93 6.82 10.88 10.19
CA LEU A 93 6.25 11.90 11.07
C LEU A 93 6.93 11.91 12.44
N LYS A 94 7.18 10.74 13.03
CA LYS A 94 7.94 10.60 14.29
C LYS A 94 9.34 11.19 14.16
N LYS A 95 10.06 10.87 13.08
CA LYS A 95 11.39 11.43 12.79
C LYS A 95 11.36 12.96 12.64
N ILE A 96 10.34 13.50 11.97
CA ILE A 96 10.17 14.96 11.82
C ILE A 96 9.97 15.60 13.19
N HIS A 97 9.14 15.02 14.05
CA HIS A 97 8.92 15.50 15.42
C HIS A 97 10.22 15.49 16.25
N GLU A 98 11.00 14.41 16.17
CA GLU A 98 12.27 14.26 16.91
C GLU A 98 13.39 15.18 16.41
N SER A 99 13.45 15.45 15.10
CA SER A 99 14.54 16.22 14.46
C SER A 99 14.60 17.71 14.83
N ARG A 100 13.55 18.25 15.49
CA ARG A 100 13.40 19.69 15.82
C ARG A 100 13.63 20.65 14.64
N HIS A 101 13.45 20.20 13.40
CA HIS A 101 13.59 21.04 12.20
C HIS A 101 12.39 21.97 11.99
N ILE A 102 11.24 21.60 12.53
CA ILE A 102 10.08 22.47 12.64
C ILE A 102 10.39 23.53 13.70
N LYS A 103 10.05 24.80 13.48
CA LYS A 103 10.27 25.87 14.48
C LYS A 103 8.98 26.25 15.19
N HIS A 104 7.87 26.30 14.44
CA HIS A 104 6.62 26.91 14.91
C HIS A 104 5.48 25.90 15.05
N LEU A 105 5.49 24.83 14.24
CA LEU A 105 4.36 23.91 14.07
C LEU A 105 4.50 22.55 14.80
N HIS A 106 5.32 22.48 15.86
CA HIS A 106 5.56 21.20 16.57
C HIS A 106 4.28 20.53 17.09
N ILE A 107 3.37 21.32 17.67
CA ILE A 107 2.10 20.84 18.21
C ILE A 107 1.21 20.30 17.07
N VAL A 108 1.22 20.98 15.92
CA VAL A 108 0.43 20.56 14.75
C VAL A 108 0.96 19.25 14.17
N ALA A 109 2.29 19.08 14.11
CA ALA A 109 2.90 17.84 13.67
C ALA A 109 2.50 16.65 14.56
N GLN A 110 2.51 16.86 15.88
CA GLN A 110 2.08 15.85 16.85
C GLN A 110 0.58 15.53 16.69
N ASN A 111 -0.28 16.55 16.69
CA ASN A 111 -1.72 16.38 16.50
C ASN A 111 -2.06 15.67 15.18
N MET A 112 -1.31 15.96 14.11
CA MET A 112 -1.51 15.31 12.82
C MET A 112 -1.12 13.82 12.86
N SER A 113 -0.01 13.50 13.53
CA SER A 113 0.39 12.11 13.78
C SER A 113 -0.66 11.37 14.61
N ASP A 114 -1.13 11.96 15.70
CA ASP A 114 -2.12 11.36 16.59
C ASP A 114 -3.47 11.18 15.90
N ALA A 115 -3.91 12.16 15.11
CA ALA A 115 -5.13 12.05 14.32
C ALA A 115 -5.04 10.92 13.28
N LEU A 116 -3.88 10.74 12.65
CA LEU A 116 -3.65 9.66 11.68
C LEU A 116 -3.66 8.29 12.37
N LEU A 117 -3.01 8.16 13.52
CA LEU A 117 -3.03 6.95 14.34
C LEU A 117 -4.44 6.61 14.82
N CYS A 118 -5.20 7.59 15.31
CA CYS A 118 -6.58 7.40 15.75
C CYS A 118 -7.51 6.98 14.60
N ARG A 119 -7.37 7.62 13.43
CA ARG A 119 -8.22 7.34 12.26
C ARG A 119 -7.97 5.95 11.68
N LEU A 120 -6.72 5.50 11.69
CA LEU A 120 -6.30 4.21 11.10
C LEU A 120 -5.88 3.22 12.18
N ARG A 121 -6.45 3.37 13.38
CA ARG A 121 -6.09 2.60 14.57
C ARG A 121 -6.13 1.09 14.33
N SER A 122 -7.14 0.61 13.62
CA SER A 122 -7.31 -0.81 13.28
C SER A 122 -6.10 -1.41 12.54
N TYR A 123 -5.48 -0.63 11.65
CA TYR A 123 -4.31 -1.06 10.87
C TYR A 123 -3.02 -1.05 11.71
N PHE A 124 -2.92 -0.14 12.68
CA PHE A 124 -1.76 -0.04 13.56
C PHE A 124 -1.80 -1.02 14.73
N GLU A 125 -3.00 -1.33 15.24
CA GLU A 125 -3.23 -2.29 16.33
C GLU A 125 -3.47 -3.72 15.83
N VAL A 126 -3.48 -3.93 14.51
CA VAL A 126 -3.59 -5.26 13.88
C VAL A 126 -4.90 -5.94 14.31
N SER A 127 -5.99 -5.20 14.18
CA SER A 127 -7.34 -5.72 14.39
C SER A 127 -7.68 -6.75 13.30
N PRO A 128 -8.57 -7.72 13.56
CA PRO A 128 -8.84 -8.83 12.63
C PRO A 128 -9.36 -8.37 11.27
N GLU A 129 -9.95 -7.17 11.18
CA GLU A 129 -10.41 -6.56 9.92
C GLU A 129 -9.24 -6.19 8.99
N CYS A 130 -8.02 -6.07 9.52
CA CYS A 130 -6.83 -5.70 8.77
C CYS A 130 -5.97 -6.91 8.37
N ASN A 131 -6.43 -8.13 8.66
CA ASN A 131 -5.72 -9.36 8.31
C ASN A 131 -5.46 -9.46 6.80
N ASP A 132 -6.43 -9.07 5.97
CA ASP A 132 -6.28 -9.01 4.50
C ASP A 132 -5.12 -8.12 4.07
N ALA A 133 -4.97 -6.95 4.70
CA ALA A 133 -3.88 -6.00 4.40
C ALA A 133 -2.52 -6.57 4.82
N ILE A 134 -2.47 -7.29 5.95
CA ILE A 134 -1.25 -7.95 6.42
C ILE A 134 -0.85 -9.06 5.45
N ILE A 135 -1.78 -9.92 5.06
CA ILE A 135 -1.51 -10.99 4.09
C ILE A 135 -1.07 -10.42 2.76
N ALA A 136 -1.78 -9.42 2.22
CA ALA A 136 -1.40 -8.75 0.98
C ALA A 136 0.03 -8.20 1.03
N THR A 137 0.42 -7.61 2.18
CA THR A 137 1.76 -7.05 2.40
C THR A 137 2.84 -8.12 2.44
N VAL A 138 2.59 -9.21 3.16
CA VAL A 138 3.55 -10.28 3.41
C VAL A 138 3.88 -11.05 2.13
N VAL A 139 2.90 -11.23 1.26
CA VAL A 139 3.08 -11.91 -0.03
C VAL A 139 3.71 -11.00 -1.11
N CYS A 140 3.97 -9.71 -0.81
CA CYS A 140 4.71 -8.82 -1.70
C CYS A 140 6.24 -9.05 -1.56
N PRO A 141 6.94 -9.48 -2.65
CA PRO A 141 8.37 -9.82 -2.59
C PRO A 141 9.29 -8.68 -2.13
N ALA A 142 8.93 -7.44 -2.47
CA ALA A 142 9.71 -6.25 -2.09
C ALA A 142 9.69 -5.94 -0.59
N ILE A 143 8.64 -6.38 0.13
CA ILE A 143 8.37 -6.00 1.52
C ILE A 143 8.57 -7.17 2.47
N LYS A 144 7.92 -8.31 2.22
CA LYS A 144 7.89 -9.49 3.10
C LYS A 144 7.60 -9.07 4.55
N MET A 145 8.54 -9.31 5.48
CA MET A 145 8.35 -9.07 6.92
C MET A 145 8.99 -7.77 7.42
N ARG A 146 9.50 -6.90 6.54
CA ARG A 146 10.27 -5.70 6.93
C ARG A 146 9.50 -4.69 7.78
N PHE A 147 8.17 -4.68 7.65
CA PHE A 147 7.31 -3.73 8.36
C PHE A 147 7.01 -4.14 9.81
N VAL A 148 7.27 -5.39 10.19
CA VAL A 148 6.90 -5.95 11.51
C VAL A 148 7.62 -5.24 12.64
N GLU A 149 8.92 -4.95 12.48
CA GLU A 149 9.71 -4.26 13.50
C GLU A 149 9.17 -2.85 13.78
N ALA A 150 8.72 -2.14 12.74
CA ALA A 150 8.17 -0.79 12.87
C ALA A 150 6.74 -0.76 13.48
N LEU A 151 6.06 -1.90 13.52
CA LEU A 151 4.76 -2.04 14.19
C LEU A 151 4.86 -2.50 15.64
N ARG A 152 6.01 -3.06 16.08
CA ARG A 152 6.19 -3.58 17.45
C ARG A 152 5.89 -2.54 18.53
N ASP A 153 6.19 -1.27 18.26
CA ASP A 153 5.87 -0.14 19.15
C ASP A 153 4.36 0.03 19.42
N THR A 154 3.49 -0.35 18.49
CA THR A 154 2.03 -0.12 18.58
C THR A 154 1.24 -1.41 18.75
N ALA A 155 1.75 -2.52 18.24
CA ALA A 155 1.17 -3.85 18.35
C ALA A 155 2.22 -4.82 18.92
N PRO A 156 2.41 -4.91 20.25
CA PRO A 156 3.39 -5.82 20.84
C PRO A 156 3.02 -7.30 20.65
N ASN A 157 1.77 -7.58 20.28
CA ASN A 157 1.24 -8.92 20.01
C ASN A 157 1.55 -9.43 18.59
N ILE A 158 2.08 -8.60 17.68
CA ILE A 158 2.43 -9.05 16.34
C ILE A 158 3.80 -9.71 16.35
N THR A 159 3.82 -11.04 16.32
CA THR A 159 5.04 -11.84 16.15
C THR A 159 5.10 -12.44 14.75
N THR A 160 6.31 -12.77 14.30
CA THR A 160 6.53 -13.50 13.05
C THR A 160 5.72 -14.79 13.02
N ASP A 161 5.65 -15.52 14.14
CA ASP A 161 4.87 -16.75 14.25
C ASP A 161 3.37 -16.53 14.06
N ARG A 162 2.83 -15.42 14.59
CA ARG A 162 1.42 -15.09 14.42
C ARG A 162 1.06 -14.82 12.96
N ILE A 163 1.94 -14.13 12.24
CA ILE A 163 1.77 -13.87 10.80
C ILE A 163 1.88 -15.17 10.00
N ILE A 164 2.81 -16.06 10.35
CA ILE A 164 2.92 -17.38 9.72
C ILE A 164 1.63 -18.19 9.91
N LEU A 165 1.08 -18.21 11.14
CA LEU A 165 -0.19 -18.90 11.41
C LEU A 165 -1.35 -18.28 10.62
N LEU A 166 -1.41 -16.95 10.55
CA LEU A 166 -2.42 -16.25 9.75
C LEU A 166 -2.29 -16.57 8.26
N PHE A 167 -1.07 -16.61 7.73
CA PHE A 167 -0.84 -16.99 6.33
C PHE A 167 -1.29 -18.42 6.06
N ILE A 168 -1.00 -19.36 6.98
CA ILE A 168 -1.44 -20.76 6.83
C ILE A 168 -2.96 -20.85 6.74
N ASP A 169 -3.68 -20.16 7.62
CA ASP A 169 -5.15 -20.12 7.64
C ASP A 169 -5.72 -19.62 6.29
N TYR A 170 -5.15 -18.55 5.74
CA TYR A 170 -5.57 -17.95 4.48
C TYR A 170 -5.16 -18.78 3.25
N ALA A 171 -4.03 -19.47 3.34
CA ALA A 171 -3.48 -20.27 2.25
C ALA A 171 -4.14 -21.66 2.14
N GLN A 172 -4.82 -22.14 3.19
CA GLN A 172 -5.53 -23.42 3.20
C GLN A 172 -6.57 -23.49 2.06
N GLU A 173 -7.26 -22.39 1.76
CA GLU A 173 -8.24 -22.33 0.66
C GLU A 173 -7.63 -22.59 -0.73
N PHE A 174 -6.32 -22.35 -0.89
CA PHE A 174 -5.62 -22.46 -2.17
C PHE A 174 -4.82 -23.75 -2.32
N TYR A 175 -4.73 -24.52 -1.24
CA TYR A 175 -4.11 -25.83 -1.22
C TYR A 175 -5.05 -26.81 -1.91
N VAL A 176 -4.59 -27.35 -3.04
CA VAL A 176 -5.28 -28.44 -3.72
C VAL A 176 -4.53 -29.69 -3.30
N ASP A 177 -5.20 -30.59 -2.57
CA ASP A 177 -4.68 -31.94 -2.42
C ASP A 177 -4.58 -32.54 -3.83
N ASN A 178 -3.36 -32.80 -4.27
CA ASN A 178 -3.14 -33.63 -5.43
C ASN A 178 -3.45 -35.09 -5.03
N GLU A 179 -4.73 -35.41 -4.76
CA GLU A 179 -5.18 -36.80 -4.62
C GLU A 179 -4.93 -37.60 -5.92
N GLN A 180 -4.73 -36.92 -7.05
CA GLN A 180 -4.37 -37.55 -8.33
C GLN A 180 -2.88 -37.93 -8.45
N ALA A 181 -2.05 -37.67 -7.44
CA ALA A 181 -0.66 -38.13 -7.39
C ALA A 181 -0.48 -39.41 -6.54
N GLU A 182 -1.56 -40.07 -6.12
CA GLU A 182 -1.47 -41.36 -5.42
C GLU A 182 -1.32 -42.57 -6.36
N ASP A 183 -1.70 -42.44 -7.64
CA ASP A 183 -1.69 -43.56 -8.60
C ASP A 183 -0.33 -43.88 -9.25
N LEU A 184 0.74 -43.15 -8.91
CA LEU A 184 2.11 -43.38 -9.42
C LEU A 184 3.18 -43.37 -8.33
N ARG A 185 2.86 -43.78 -7.10
CA ARG A 185 3.89 -44.06 -6.10
C ARG A 185 4.51 -45.42 -6.40
N GLU A 186 5.58 -45.44 -7.20
CA GLU A 186 6.56 -46.52 -7.10
C GLU A 186 6.99 -46.64 -5.63
N GLU A 187 6.94 -47.87 -5.10
CA GLU A 187 7.33 -48.21 -3.73
C GLU A 187 8.69 -47.59 -3.41
N ARG A 188 8.69 -46.47 -2.66
CA ARG A 188 9.94 -45.90 -2.14
C ARG A 188 10.53 -46.92 -1.16
N PRO A 189 11.84 -47.21 -1.23
CA PRO A 189 12.47 -48.06 -0.25
C PRO A 189 12.28 -47.46 1.16
N PRO A 190 12.15 -48.29 2.20
CA PRO A 190 11.89 -47.81 3.56
C PRO A 190 12.98 -46.83 4.00
N SER A 191 12.56 -45.65 4.46
CA SER A 191 13.48 -44.61 4.96
C SER A 191 14.22 -45.13 6.19
N VAL A 192 15.50 -44.76 6.31
CA VAL A 192 16.37 -45.02 7.47
C VAL A 192 15.75 -44.49 8.77
N ASP A 193 14.93 -43.44 8.66
CA ASP A 193 14.21 -42.82 9.77
C ASP A 193 13.14 -43.73 10.38
N SER A 194 12.66 -44.75 9.64
CA SER A 194 11.75 -45.76 10.20
C SER A 194 12.45 -46.68 11.21
N PHE A 195 13.79 -46.73 11.22
CA PHE A 195 14.58 -47.52 12.16
C PHE A 195 15.16 -46.66 13.30
N LEU A 196 15.35 -45.37 13.07
CA LEU A 196 15.99 -44.45 14.01
C LEU A 196 14.95 -43.71 14.86
N CYS A 197 14.39 -44.38 15.89
CA CYS A 197 13.55 -43.74 16.91
C CYS A 197 14.43 -43.23 18.06
N PHE A 198 14.68 -41.91 18.10
CA PHE A 198 15.46 -41.28 19.18
C PHE A 198 14.57 -40.73 20.29
N ASN A 199 13.27 -40.55 20.06
CA ASN A 199 12.29 -40.21 21.08
C ASN A 199 11.19 -41.27 21.18
N PRO A 200 10.67 -41.54 22.40
CA PRO A 200 9.58 -42.49 22.61
C PRO A 200 8.25 -42.05 21.95
N ASP A 201 8.11 -40.77 21.62
CA ASP A 201 6.96 -40.17 20.91
C ASP A 201 7.13 -40.18 19.37
N ASP A 202 8.24 -40.67 18.82
CA ASP A 202 8.46 -40.76 17.36
C ASP A 202 7.63 -41.89 16.70
N ASN A 203 6.82 -42.61 17.48
CA ASN A 203 5.89 -43.63 16.98
C ASN A 203 4.51 -43.02 16.67
N GLU A 204 4.46 -42.02 15.80
CA GLU A 204 3.24 -41.62 15.13
C GLU A 204 3.54 -41.53 13.63
N ASP A 205 3.09 -42.55 12.90
CA ASP A 205 2.55 -42.48 11.55
C ASP A 205 3.21 -41.46 10.59
N PRO A 206 3.88 -41.87 9.48
CA PRO A 206 4.48 -40.96 8.50
C PRO A 206 3.45 -40.06 7.77
N SER A 207 2.19 -40.10 8.17
CA SER A 207 1.08 -39.24 7.76
C SER A 207 1.13 -37.82 8.37
N LEU A 208 1.97 -37.54 9.38
CA LEU A 208 2.06 -36.19 9.96
C LEU A 208 2.72 -35.15 9.02
N ASP A 209 3.55 -35.61 8.07
CA ASP A 209 4.18 -34.78 7.04
C ASP A 209 3.21 -34.43 5.88
N ASN A 210 2.01 -35.04 5.87
CA ASN A 210 0.93 -34.80 4.89
C ASN A 210 -0.10 -33.75 5.34
N LYS A 211 0.09 -33.08 6.49
CA LYS A 211 -0.82 -31.98 6.85
C LYS A 211 -0.62 -30.80 5.89
N PRO A 212 -1.68 -30.28 5.24
CA PRO A 212 -1.57 -29.17 4.29
C PRO A 212 -0.89 -27.94 4.91
N SER A 213 -1.09 -27.72 6.22
CA SER A 213 -0.45 -26.66 7.00
C SER A 213 1.08 -26.75 7.03
N VAL A 214 1.67 -27.96 7.05
CA VAL A 214 3.12 -28.17 7.07
C VAL A 214 3.73 -27.84 5.71
N ALA A 215 3.09 -28.30 4.62
CA ALA A 215 3.51 -28.00 3.25
C ALA A 215 3.45 -26.50 2.95
N ILE A 216 2.34 -25.84 3.30
CA ILE A 216 2.16 -24.39 3.18
C ILE A 216 3.24 -23.64 3.97
N ARG A 217 3.50 -24.05 5.22
CA ARG A 217 4.50 -23.41 6.08
C ARG A 217 5.91 -23.54 5.52
N ARG A 218 6.24 -24.69 4.92
CA ARG A 218 7.54 -24.95 4.28
C ARG A 218 7.73 -24.07 3.05
N GLU A 219 6.72 -23.99 2.18
CA GLU A 219 6.74 -23.10 1.01
C GLU A 219 6.90 -21.64 1.43
N PHE A 220 6.09 -21.20 2.38
CA PHE A 220 6.10 -19.82 2.88
C PHE A 220 7.43 -19.45 3.54
N SER A 221 7.98 -20.33 4.39
CA SER A 221 9.31 -20.14 4.98
C SER A 221 10.38 -20.02 3.90
N SER A 222 10.32 -20.85 2.85
CA SER A 222 11.27 -20.79 1.74
C SER A 222 11.17 -19.46 0.98
N TYR A 223 9.95 -18.96 0.75
CA TYR A 223 9.70 -17.66 0.15
C TYR A 223 10.24 -16.50 1.01
N LEU A 224 10.12 -16.57 2.33
CA LEU A 224 10.62 -15.54 3.23
C LEU A 224 12.15 -15.39 3.20
N HIS A 225 12.88 -16.50 2.98
CA HIS A 225 14.35 -16.52 2.90
C HIS A 225 14.90 -16.20 1.51
N ASP A 226 14.06 -16.15 0.48
CA ASP A 226 14.45 -15.74 -0.86
C ASP A 226 14.85 -14.24 -0.87
N ASP A 227 15.94 -13.87 -1.52
CA ASP A 227 16.38 -12.46 -1.59
C ASP A 227 15.77 -11.70 -2.78
N ASP A 228 15.10 -12.42 -3.70
CA ASP A 228 14.47 -11.83 -4.87
C ASP A 228 13.26 -10.95 -4.50
N LYS A 229 13.26 -9.73 -5.03
CA LYS A 229 12.22 -8.71 -4.82
C LYS A 229 11.31 -8.53 -6.04
N THR A 230 11.58 -9.24 -7.13
CA THR A 230 10.80 -9.16 -8.36
C THR A 230 9.58 -10.08 -8.29
N LEU A 231 8.52 -9.76 -9.04
CA LEU A 231 7.32 -10.60 -9.09
C LEU A 231 7.59 -11.97 -9.72
N SER A 232 8.69 -12.12 -10.47
CA SER A 232 9.12 -13.39 -11.05
C SER A 232 9.39 -14.47 -10.00
N CYS A 233 9.76 -14.08 -8.77
CA CYS A 233 10.01 -15.03 -7.68
C CYS A 233 8.75 -15.81 -7.31
N LEU A 234 7.55 -15.22 -7.49
CA LEU A 234 6.28 -15.87 -7.17
C LEU A 234 6.03 -17.11 -8.04
N ASN A 235 6.68 -17.24 -9.21
CA ASN A 235 6.57 -18.44 -10.03
C ASN A 235 7.19 -19.68 -9.36
N ARG A 236 8.11 -19.50 -8.39
CA ARG A 236 8.68 -20.61 -7.59
C ARG A 236 7.76 -21.10 -6.48
N TYR A 237 6.75 -20.29 -6.11
CA TYR A 237 5.92 -20.51 -4.94
C TYR A 237 4.43 -20.44 -5.34
N PRO A 238 3.84 -21.56 -5.80
CA PRO A 238 2.50 -21.56 -6.38
C PRO A 238 1.40 -21.16 -5.39
N ILE A 239 1.51 -21.52 -4.11
CA ILE A 239 0.52 -21.16 -3.08
C ILE A 239 0.63 -19.67 -2.79
N VAL A 240 1.85 -19.16 -2.57
CA VAL A 240 2.09 -17.73 -2.33
C VAL A 240 1.60 -16.89 -3.52
N LYS A 241 1.79 -17.36 -4.75
CA LYS A 241 1.31 -16.69 -5.97
C LYS A 241 -0.22 -16.61 -6.02
N LYS A 242 -0.93 -17.67 -5.66
CA LYS A 242 -2.41 -17.67 -5.62
C LYS A 242 -2.92 -16.66 -4.60
N VAL A 243 -2.34 -16.66 -3.39
CA VAL A 243 -2.68 -15.69 -2.34
C VAL A 243 -2.35 -14.26 -2.80
N PHE A 244 -1.20 -14.04 -3.43
CA PHE A 244 -0.86 -12.74 -4.01
C PHE A 244 -1.92 -12.26 -5.01
N LEU A 245 -2.34 -13.10 -5.96
CA LEU A 245 -3.37 -12.72 -6.94
C LEU A 245 -4.72 -12.41 -6.30
N LYS A 246 -5.11 -13.12 -5.24
CA LYS A 246 -6.37 -12.86 -4.54
C LYS A 246 -6.38 -11.51 -3.83
N TYR A 247 -5.32 -11.20 -3.09
CA TYR A 247 -5.31 -10.07 -2.16
C TYR A 247 -4.65 -8.80 -2.71
N ASN A 248 -3.79 -8.89 -3.73
CA ASN A 248 -3.08 -7.74 -4.30
C ASN A 248 -3.68 -7.19 -5.60
N THR A 249 -4.75 -7.79 -6.12
CA THR A 249 -5.43 -7.28 -7.34
C THR A 249 -6.30 -6.06 -7.08
N LEU A 250 -6.69 -5.81 -5.83
CA LEU A 250 -7.40 -4.59 -5.44
C LEU A 250 -6.43 -3.41 -5.38
N PRO A 251 -6.73 -2.27 -6.05
CA PRO A 251 -5.91 -1.09 -5.93
C PRO A 251 -6.00 -0.49 -4.52
N ALA A 252 -4.88 -0.03 -3.99
CA ALA A 252 -4.82 0.59 -2.67
C ALA A 252 -5.58 1.92 -2.57
N THR A 253 -5.85 2.59 -3.71
CA THR A 253 -6.55 3.87 -3.75
C THR A 253 -7.60 3.92 -4.87
N SER A 254 -8.70 4.63 -4.60
CA SER A 254 -9.71 4.96 -5.62
C SER A 254 -9.20 5.97 -6.65
N MET A 255 -8.06 6.61 -6.42
CA MET A 255 -7.53 7.66 -7.29
C MET A 255 -7.17 7.14 -8.68
N LEU A 256 -6.82 5.85 -8.82
CA LEU A 256 -6.63 5.23 -10.14
C LEU A 256 -7.90 5.40 -10.99
N LEU A 257 -9.06 5.14 -10.39
CA LEU A 257 -10.35 5.33 -11.03
C LEU A 257 -10.64 6.82 -11.27
N GLU A 258 -10.28 7.71 -10.35
CA GLU A 258 -10.47 9.16 -10.55
C GLU A 258 -9.63 9.73 -11.69
N ASN A 259 -8.35 9.35 -11.79
CA ASN A 259 -7.47 9.75 -12.90
C ASN A 259 -7.96 9.17 -14.23
N PHE A 260 -8.43 7.93 -14.20
CA PHE A 260 -9.13 7.30 -15.30
C PHE A 260 -10.32 8.19 -15.71
N PHE A 261 -11.31 8.39 -14.84
CA PHE A 261 -12.49 9.22 -15.09
C PHE A 261 -12.16 10.64 -15.53
N ARG A 262 -11.16 11.29 -14.95
CA ARG A 262 -10.74 12.66 -15.33
C ARG A 262 -10.22 12.71 -16.76
N THR A 263 -9.48 11.69 -17.20
CA THR A 263 -9.05 11.56 -18.60
C THR A 263 -10.24 11.40 -19.54
N PHE A 264 -11.30 10.67 -19.13
CA PHE A 264 -12.52 10.55 -19.92
C PHE A 264 -13.38 11.82 -19.92
N LEU A 265 -13.52 12.49 -18.78
CA LEU A 265 -14.22 13.77 -18.68
C LEU A 265 -13.59 14.81 -19.59
N ASN A 266 -12.26 14.83 -19.75
CA ASN A 266 -11.60 15.70 -20.72
C ASN A 266 -11.93 15.34 -22.18
N VAL A 267 -12.14 14.06 -22.50
CA VAL A 267 -12.59 13.63 -23.83
C VAL A 267 -14.04 14.05 -24.09
N ILE A 268 -14.93 13.81 -23.12
CA ILE A 268 -16.34 14.22 -23.20
C ILE A 268 -16.45 15.75 -23.32
N ASN A 269 -15.73 16.49 -22.48
CA ASN A 269 -15.76 17.95 -22.45
C ASN A 269 -15.02 18.58 -23.64
N GLY A 270 -14.02 17.89 -24.21
CA GLY A 270 -13.29 18.31 -25.40
C GLY A 270 -14.11 18.17 -26.68
N GLN A 271 -15.07 17.23 -26.70
CA GLN A 271 -16.01 17.03 -27.81
C GLN A 271 -17.31 17.83 -27.62
N LYS A 272 -17.19 19.14 -27.39
CA LYS A 272 -18.36 20.04 -27.33
C LYS A 272 -19.18 19.90 -28.62
N GLY A 273 -20.33 19.22 -28.53
CA GLY A 273 -21.28 19.06 -29.64
C GLY A 273 -21.52 17.62 -30.12
N GLN A 274 -20.82 16.61 -29.59
CA GLN A 274 -21.13 15.21 -29.88
C GLN A 274 -21.85 14.57 -28.69
N ASN A 275 -23.11 14.21 -28.87
CA ASN A 275 -23.87 13.44 -27.88
C ASN A 275 -23.41 11.99 -27.92
N LEU A 276 -22.38 11.65 -27.15
CA LEU A 276 -22.04 10.27 -26.86
C LEU A 276 -23.16 9.65 -26.03
N THR A 277 -23.73 8.55 -26.51
CA THR A 277 -24.63 7.73 -25.69
C THR A 277 -23.80 6.92 -24.69
N ASP A 278 -24.44 6.46 -23.60
CA ASP A 278 -23.78 5.67 -22.56
C ASP A 278 -23.06 4.43 -23.12
N GLU A 279 -23.65 3.76 -24.12
CA GLU A 279 -23.04 2.60 -24.80
C GLU A 279 -21.76 2.97 -25.56
N HIS A 280 -21.73 4.11 -26.24
CA HIS A 280 -20.53 4.58 -26.94
C HIS A 280 -19.43 4.97 -25.94
N LEU A 281 -19.83 5.57 -24.82
CA LEU A 281 -18.91 5.92 -23.74
C LEU A 281 -18.27 4.66 -23.13
N GLU A 282 -19.07 3.63 -22.83
CA GLU A 282 -18.59 2.36 -22.29
C GLU A 282 -17.62 1.66 -23.26
N ARG A 283 -17.98 1.59 -24.55
CA ARG A 283 -17.09 1.03 -25.58
C ARG A 283 -15.79 1.81 -25.70
N LEU A 284 -15.84 3.14 -25.66
CA LEU A 284 -14.65 3.98 -25.72
C LEU A 284 -13.73 3.75 -24.50
N VAL A 285 -14.32 3.63 -23.31
CA VAL A 285 -13.65 3.28 -22.06
C VAL A 285 -12.93 1.95 -22.20
N LEU A 286 -13.64 0.88 -22.54
CA LEU A 286 -13.08 -0.46 -22.66
C LEU A 286 -11.97 -0.53 -23.73
N THR A 287 -12.15 0.15 -24.87
CA THR A 287 -11.14 0.17 -25.94
C THR A 287 -9.87 0.92 -25.53
N LYS A 288 -9.98 1.96 -24.70
CA LYS A 288 -8.80 2.67 -24.17
C LYS A 288 -8.08 1.84 -23.11
N VAL A 289 -8.80 1.22 -22.18
CA VAL A 289 -8.20 0.35 -21.15
C VAL A 289 -7.44 -0.81 -21.80
N ASN A 290 -8.04 -1.48 -22.77
CA ASN A 290 -7.44 -2.64 -23.44
C ASN A 290 -6.26 -2.30 -24.36
N LYS A 291 -5.97 -1.02 -24.63
CA LYS A 291 -4.75 -0.59 -25.32
C LYS A 291 -3.61 -0.22 -24.36
N ILE A 292 -3.92 -0.04 -23.08
CA ILE A 292 -2.99 0.33 -22.02
C ILE A 292 -2.51 -0.93 -21.26
N LEU A 293 -3.32 -2.00 -21.27
CA LEU A 293 -2.91 -3.37 -20.93
C LEU A 293 -2.15 -4.03 -22.09
#